data_AF-A0A0K2VLL2-F1
#
_entry.id   AF-A0A0K2VLL2-F1
#
_cell.length_a   1.000
_cell.length_b   1.000
_cell.length_c   1.000
_cell.angle_alpha   90.00
_cell.angle_beta   90.00
_cell.angle_gamma   90.00
#
_symmetry.space_group_name_H-M   'P 1'
#
loop_
_entity.id
_entity.type
_entity.pdbx_description
1 polymer ?
#
loop_
_entity_poly.entity_id
_entity_poly.type
_entity_poly.pdbx_seq_one_letter_code
_entity_poly.pdbx_strand_id
1 'polypeptide(L)'
;PGPPLGAAEAESKVPKRKQKELWIFWYGDKPEDVFKRILHPSLKVVSSGTWEDGGLPYEARIHLFKALNNLIERSLQRKDFVRLGKWFVQPLEGGEKKGSHLSFSFQYFVHGESSVCASLDVRQHPAVRRLSLHHLSLARSNPLRVILAPYGLAATLTGVAHKASDIRVSR
;
A
#
# COMPACT_ATOMS: atom_id res chain seq x y z
N PRO A 1 -54.31 -20.32 -39.52
CA PRO A 1 -54.28 -20.12 -38.05
C PRO A 1 -52.99 -20.71 -37.45
N GLY A 2 -51.90 -19.94 -37.47
CA GLY A 2 -50.65 -20.30 -36.80
C GLY A 2 -50.63 -19.73 -35.37
N PRO A 3 -49.88 -20.33 -34.43
CA PRO A 3 -49.81 -19.85 -33.05
C PRO A 3 -48.97 -18.56 -32.96
N PRO A 4 -49.15 -17.74 -31.91
CA PRO A 4 -48.55 -16.42 -31.82
C PRO A 4 -47.09 -16.47 -31.36
N LEU A 5 -46.35 -15.42 -31.74
CA LEU A 5 -44.95 -15.19 -31.38
C LEU A 5 -44.73 -15.34 -29.86
N GLY A 6 -43.84 -16.27 -29.49
CA GLY A 6 -43.29 -16.35 -28.15
C GLY A 6 -42.49 -15.09 -27.85
N ALA A 7 -42.88 -14.40 -26.78
CA ALA A 7 -42.17 -13.25 -26.23
C ALA A 7 -40.71 -13.65 -25.91
N ALA A 8 -39.77 -13.02 -26.61
CA ALA A 8 -38.38 -13.04 -26.19
C ALA A 8 -38.29 -12.29 -24.86
N GLU A 9 -38.14 -13.03 -23.76
CA GLU A 9 -37.72 -12.46 -22.48
C GLU A 9 -36.36 -11.80 -22.70
N ALA A 10 -36.38 -10.47 -22.80
CA ALA A 10 -35.19 -9.65 -22.76
C ALA A 10 -34.63 -9.76 -21.33
N GLU A 11 -33.74 -10.73 -21.10
CA GLU A 11 -32.88 -10.73 -19.92
C GLU A 11 -32.14 -9.40 -19.88
N SER A 12 -32.57 -8.50 -19.00
CA SER A 12 -31.85 -7.27 -18.73
C SER A 12 -30.52 -7.65 -18.07
N LYS A 13 -29.44 -7.73 -18.86
CA LYS A 13 -28.06 -7.79 -18.36
C LYS A 13 -27.72 -6.44 -17.73
N VAL A 14 -28.27 -6.18 -16.54
CA VAL A 14 -27.73 -5.17 -15.64
C VAL A 14 -26.30 -5.60 -15.31
N PRO A 15 -25.26 -4.78 -15.57
CA PRO A 15 -23.91 -5.16 -15.23
C PRO A 15 -23.84 -5.37 -13.71
N LYS A 16 -23.63 -6.62 -13.28
CA LYS A 16 -23.47 -6.97 -11.86
C LYS A 16 -22.31 -6.13 -11.32
N ARG A 17 -22.64 -5.14 -10.49
CA ARG A 17 -21.68 -4.30 -9.78
C ARG A 17 -20.74 -5.24 -9.03
N LYS A 18 -19.44 -5.24 -9.36
CA LYS A 18 -18.44 -6.06 -8.66
C LYS A 18 -18.56 -5.76 -7.17
N GLN A 19 -18.99 -6.75 -6.38
CA GLN A 19 -19.09 -6.60 -4.94
C GLN A 19 -17.68 -6.43 -4.37
N LYS A 20 -17.52 -5.52 -3.41
CA LYS A 20 -16.24 -5.34 -2.71
C LYS A 20 -16.18 -6.37 -1.59
N GLU A 21 -15.04 -7.03 -1.46
CA GLU A 21 -14.79 -8.01 -0.40
C GLU A 21 -14.07 -7.36 0.78
N LEU A 22 -14.33 -7.86 1.98
CA LEU A 22 -13.67 -7.46 3.21
C LEU A 22 -13.00 -8.68 3.84
N TRP A 23 -11.68 -8.59 4.01
CA TRP A 23 -10.87 -9.61 4.67
C TRP A 23 -10.45 -9.10 6.04
N ILE A 24 -10.73 -9.88 7.09
CA ILE A 24 -10.42 -9.51 8.47
C ILE A 24 -9.51 -10.59 9.05
N PHE A 25 -8.40 -10.15 9.64
CA PHE A 25 -7.42 -11.02 10.27
C PHE A 25 -7.17 -10.53 11.70
N TRP A 26 -7.02 -11.46 12.63
CA TRP A 26 -6.66 -11.20 14.02
C TRP A 26 -5.74 -12.31 14.53
N TYR A 27 -5.10 -12.08 15.67
CA TYR A 27 -4.24 -13.04 16.34
C TYR A 27 -4.75 -13.25 17.77
N GLY A 28 -4.84 -14.51 18.21
CA GLY A 28 -5.45 -14.89 19.48
C GLY A 28 -6.98 -14.94 19.40
N ASP A 29 -7.63 -14.63 20.51
CA ASP A 29 -9.09 -14.69 20.63
C ASP A 29 -9.79 -13.72 19.69
N LYS A 30 -10.97 -14.13 19.21
CA LYS A 30 -11.78 -13.29 18.33
C LYS A 30 -12.23 -12.02 19.08
N PRO A 31 -11.92 -10.82 18.58
CA PRO A 31 -12.23 -9.57 19.27
C PRO A 31 -13.70 -9.15 19.05
N GLU A 32 -14.63 -9.88 19.68
CA GLU A 32 -16.07 -9.74 19.46
C GLU A 32 -16.60 -8.32 19.72
N ASP A 33 -16.16 -7.67 20.79
CA ASP A 33 -16.62 -6.31 21.15
C ASP A 33 -16.19 -5.26 20.14
N VAL A 34 -14.99 -5.42 19.57
CA VAL A 34 -14.48 -4.54 18.52
C VAL A 34 -15.30 -4.74 17.25
N PHE A 35 -15.55 -5.99 16.87
CA PHE A 35 -16.29 -6.32 15.66
C PHE A 35 -17.73 -5.80 15.68
N LYS A 36 -18.43 -5.91 16.82
CA LYS A 36 -19.79 -5.35 16.98
C LYS A 36 -19.85 -3.84 16.76
N ARG A 37 -18.78 -3.11 17.06
CA ARG A 37 -18.72 -1.65 16.91
C ARG A 37 -18.34 -1.20 15.51
N ILE A 38 -17.48 -1.95 14.81
CA ILE A 38 -16.90 -1.50 13.53
C ILE A 38 -17.52 -2.16 12.30
N LEU A 39 -18.13 -3.34 12.45
CA LEU A 39 -18.69 -4.09 11.33
C LEU A 39 -20.16 -3.71 11.13
N HIS A 40 -20.50 -3.33 9.91
CA HIS A 40 -21.87 -3.04 9.55
C HIS A 40 -22.72 -4.32 9.61
N PRO A 41 -23.93 -4.31 10.19
CA PRO A 41 -24.77 -5.51 10.35
C PRO A 41 -25.15 -6.22 9.05
N SER A 42 -25.06 -5.53 7.90
CA SER A 42 -25.34 -6.12 6.59
C SER A 42 -24.21 -7.00 6.04
N LEU A 43 -23.04 -7.02 6.69
CA LEU A 43 -21.92 -7.87 6.27
C LEU A 43 -22.26 -9.32 6.53
N LYS A 44 -22.04 -10.17 5.52
CA LYS A 44 -22.23 -11.61 5.61
C LYS A 44 -20.86 -12.28 5.60
N VAL A 45 -20.66 -13.23 6.51
CA VAL A 45 -19.46 -14.07 6.50
C VAL A 45 -19.61 -15.07 5.36
N VAL A 46 -18.71 -14.99 4.38
CA VAL A 46 -18.69 -15.89 3.21
C VAL A 46 -17.74 -17.06 3.43
N SER A 47 -16.67 -16.84 4.19
CA SER A 47 -15.64 -17.84 4.49
C SER A 47 -14.96 -17.50 5.81
N SER A 48 -14.55 -18.53 6.56
CA SER A 48 -13.80 -18.43 7.80
C SER A 48 -12.84 -19.61 7.92
N GLY A 49 -11.69 -19.39 8.54
CA GLY A 49 -10.72 -20.44 8.82
C GLY A 49 -9.69 -19.97 9.84
N THR A 50 -8.98 -20.93 10.42
CA THR A 50 -7.90 -20.67 11.36
C THR A 50 -6.57 -21.14 10.75
N TRP A 51 -5.46 -20.77 11.39
CA TRP A 51 -4.16 -21.28 10.98
C TRP A 51 -3.94 -22.74 11.43
N GLU A 52 -4.57 -23.15 12.52
CA GLU A 52 -4.38 -24.46 13.16
C GLU A 52 -5.18 -25.57 12.45
N ASP A 53 -6.34 -25.23 11.86
CA ASP A 53 -7.21 -26.18 11.16
C ASP A 53 -6.77 -26.41 9.70
N GLY A 54 -5.60 -27.02 9.52
CA GLY A 54 -5.08 -27.35 8.18
C GLY A 54 -4.55 -26.15 7.39
N GLY A 55 -4.37 -25.00 8.04
CA GLY A 55 -3.82 -23.79 7.46
C GLY A 55 -4.85 -22.92 6.72
N LEU A 56 -4.52 -21.64 6.55
CA LEU A 56 -5.38 -20.72 5.81
C LEU A 56 -5.40 -21.06 4.30
N PRO A 57 -6.55 -20.93 3.62
CA PRO A 57 -6.65 -21.05 2.17
C PRO A 57 -5.61 -20.17 1.46
N TYR A 58 -5.11 -20.60 0.30
CA TYR A 58 -4.07 -19.87 -0.45
C TYR A 58 -4.43 -18.40 -0.71
N GLU A 59 -5.68 -18.12 -1.07
CA GLU A 59 -6.16 -16.75 -1.27
C GLU A 59 -6.14 -15.93 0.04
N ALA A 60 -6.61 -16.51 1.15
CA ALA A 60 -6.58 -15.89 2.46
C ALA A 60 -5.14 -15.58 2.90
N ARG A 61 -4.19 -16.49 2.60
CA ARG A 61 -2.76 -16.28 2.83
C ARG A 61 -2.25 -15.05 2.07
N ILE A 62 -2.56 -14.90 0.78
CA ILE A 62 -2.18 -13.72 -0.02
C ILE A 62 -2.71 -12.42 0.61
N HIS A 63 -3.97 -12.40 1.02
CA HIS A 63 -4.58 -11.21 1.64
C HIS A 63 -4.01 -10.89 3.02
N LEU A 64 -3.74 -11.92 3.84
CA LEU A 64 -3.06 -11.76 5.12
C LEU A 64 -1.69 -11.10 4.95
N PHE A 65 -0.90 -11.52 3.96
CA PHE A 65 0.41 -10.90 3.71
C PHE A 65 0.30 -9.47 3.23
N LYS A 66 -0.69 -9.13 2.41
CA LYS A 66 -0.96 -7.74 2.04
C LYS A 66 -1.30 -6.91 3.28
N ALA A 67 -2.15 -7.43 4.16
CA ALA A 67 -2.53 -6.76 5.41
C ALA A 67 -1.32 -6.58 6.36
N LEU A 68 -0.48 -7.61 6.49
CA LEU A 68 0.74 -7.57 7.29
C LEU A 68 1.76 -6.57 6.75
N ASN A 69 2.01 -6.56 5.45
CA ASN A 69 2.87 -5.57 4.80
C ASN A 69 2.36 -4.13 5.07
N ASN A 70 1.05 -3.91 4.94
CA ASN A 70 0.44 -2.62 5.25
C ASN A 70 0.57 -2.24 6.73
N LEU A 71 0.54 -3.23 7.64
CA LEU A 71 0.75 -2.99 9.08
C LEU A 71 2.21 -2.61 9.37
N ILE A 72 3.17 -3.32 8.76
CA ILE A 72 4.60 -3.04 8.89
C ILE A 72 4.92 -1.66 8.32
N GLU A 73 4.47 -1.35 7.11
CA GLU A 73 4.68 -0.04 6.47
C GLU A 73 4.13 1.09 7.35
N ARG A 74 2.92 0.95 7.91
CA ARG A 74 2.36 1.92 8.86
C ARG A 74 3.14 2.01 10.17
N SER A 75 3.64 0.88 10.69
CA SER A 75 4.48 0.86 11.90
C SER A 75 5.80 1.59 11.68
N LEU A 76 6.43 1.39 10.52
CA LEU A 76 7.66 2.04 10.11
C LEU A 76 7.46 3.54 9.88
N GLN A 77 6.37 3.93 9.23
CA GLN A 77 6.04 5.34 9.00
C GLN A 77 5.84 6.10 10.31
N ARG A 78 5.26 5.47 11.34
CA ARG A 78 5.15 6.05 12.69
C ARG A 78 6.50 6.24 13.39
N LYS A 79 7.55 5.57 12.91
CA LYS A 79 8.93 5.70 13.38
C LYS A 79 9.79 6.52 12.39
N ASP A 80 9.14 7.34 11.57
CA ASP A 80 9.75 8.23 10.57
C ASP A 80 10.53 7.55 9.44
N PHE A 81 10.37 6.24 9.26
CA PHE A 81 10.84 5.58 8.05
C PHE A 81 9.98 5.96 6.85
N VAL A 82 10.64 6.22 5.73
CA VAL A 82 10.01 6.53 4.45
C VAL A 82 10.28 5.39 3.50
N ARG A 83 9.25 5.00 2.75
CA ARG A 83 9.39 4.03 1.67
C ARG A 83 9.90 4.72 0.41
N LEU A 84 10.94 4.16 -0.20
CA LEU A 84 11.48 4.54 -1.50
C LEU A 84 11.54 3.28 -2.38
N GLY A 85 10.48 3.05 -3.13
CA GLY A 85 10.32 1.84 -3.95
C GLY A 85 10.11 0.61 -3.07
N LYS A 86 11.09 -0.30 -3.01
CA LYS A 86 11.08 -1.46 -2.10
C LYS A 86 11.81 -1.22 -0.77
N TRP A 87 12.57 -0.13 -0.67
CA TRP A 87 13.42 0.15 0.47
C TRP A 87 12.70 1.02 1.50
N PHE A 88 12.89 0.71 2.77
CA PHE A 88 12.57 1.58 3.89
C PHE A 88 13.85 2.23 4.37
N VAL A 89 13.82 3.56 4.48
CA VAL A 89 14.96 4.38 4.87
C VAL A 89 14.52 5.38 5.93
N GLN A 90 15.39 5.68 6.89
CA GLN A 90 15.16 6.77 7.81
C GLN A 90 15.85 8.03 7.27
N PRO A 91 15.10 9.10 6.93
CA PRO A 91 15.71 10.37 6.54
C PRO A 91 16.53 10.97 7.68
N LEU A 92 17.70 11.52 7.34
CA LEU A 92 18.49 12.32 8.27
C LEU A 92 17.74 13.57 8.70
N GLU A 93 17.82 13.86 9.99
CA GLU A 93 17.46 15.17 10.55
C GLU A 93 18.71 16.06 10.65
N GLY A 94 18.49 17.38 10.70
CA GLY A 94 19.54 18.38 10.50
C GLY A 94 20.74 18.24 11.46
N GLY A 95 21.96 18.34 10.92
CA GLY A 95 23.21 18.39 11.70
C GLY A 95 23.94 17.06 11.88
N GLU A 96 23.30 15.92 11.56
CA GLU A 96 23.95 14.61 11.70
C GLU A 96 25.01 14.37 10.61
N LYS A 97 26.19 13.91 11.05
CA LYS A 97 27.35 13.60 10.21
C LYS A 97 27.05 12.44 9.25
N LYS A 98 27.88 12.32 8.20
CA LYS A 98 27.93 11.25 7.19
C LYS A 98 28.08 9.85 7.83
N GLY A 99 27.01 9.32 8.41
CA GLY A 99 26.91 7.94 8.87
C GLY A 99 26.53 7.01 7.72
N SER A 100 26.80 5.72 7.87
CA SER A 100 26.25 4.70 6.98
C SER A 100 24.73 4.65 7.15
N HIS A 101 23.98 4.93 6.07
CA HIS A 101 22.52 4.83 6.09
C HIS A 101 22.10 3.42 5.70
N LEU A 102 21.61 2.67 6.69
CA LEU A 102 21.00 1.39 6.44
C LEU A 102 19.60 1.58 5.87
N SER A 103 19.34 0.86 4.80
CA SER A 103 18.04 0.69 4.20
C SER A 103 17.70 -0.78 4.24
N PHE A 104 16.42 -1.08 4.42
CA PHE A 104 15.98 -2.47 4.45
C PHE A 104 14.76 -2.70 3.57
N SER A 105 14.64 -3.92 3.06
CA SER A 105 13.52 -4.38 2.25
C SER A 105 13.05 -5.72 2.81
N PHE A 106 11.76 -5.82 3.10
CA PHE A 106 11.13 -7.09 3.47
C PHE A 106 10.63 -7.81 2.23
N GLN A 107 10.81 -9.11 2.20
CA GLN A 107 10.09 -10.00 1.27
C GLN A 107 9.50 -11.15 2.06
N TYR A 108 8.32 -11.59 1.63
CA TYR A 108 7.61 -12.70 2.23
C TYR A 108 7.29 -13.71 1.15
N PHE A 109 7.52 -14.98 1.44
CA PHE A 109 7.17 -16.07 0.56
C PHE A 109 6.50 -17.20 1.35
N VAL A 110 5.52 -17.81 0.71
CA VAL A 110 4.85 -19.01 1.23
C VAL A 110 5.72 -20.20 0.87
N HIS A 111 5.99 -21.05 1.85
CA HIS A 111 6.69 -22.31 1.67
C HIS A 111 5.79 -23.46 2.13
N GLY A 112 5.53 -24.42 1.25
CA GLY A 112 4.62 -25.53 1.54
C GLY A 112 3.19 -25.08 1.86
N GLU A 113 2.55 -25.79 2.78
CA GLU A 113 1.13 -25.60 3.09
C GLU A 113 0.89 -24.60 4.21
N SER A 114 1.80 -24.51 5.18
CA SER A 114 1.59 -23.75 6.42
C SER A 114 2.80 -22.92 6.87
N SER A 115 3.86 -22.80 6.05
CA SER A 115 5.03 -22.01 6.43
C SER A 115 5.09 -20.67 5.67
N VAL A 116 5.47 -19.64 6.40
CA VAL A 116 5.78 -18.32 5.85
C VAL A 116 7.22 -18.02 6.15
N CYS A 117 7.98 -17.74 5.12
CA CYS A 117 9.34 -17.26 5.27
C CYS A 117 9.37 -15.76 5.02
N ALA A 118 10.04 -15.04 5.92
CA ALA A 118 10.35 -13.64 5.77
C ALA A 118 11.85 -13.50 5.52
N SER A 119 12.22 -12.74 4.49
CA SER A 119 13.60 -12.34 4.26
C SER A 119 13.74 -10.83 4.40
N LEU A 120 14.88 -10.42 4.96
CA LEU A 120 15.25 -9.03 5.16
C LEU A 120 16.54 -8.77 4.38
N ASP A 121 16.47 -7.94 3.35
CA ASP A 121 17.65 -7.40 2.67
C ASP A 121 18.03 -6.09 3.36
N VAL A 122 19.27 -5.98 3.84
CA VAL A 122 19.82 -4.79 4.49
C VAL A 122 20.98 -4.28 3.67
N ARG A 123 20.94 -3.02 3.24
CA ARG A 123 21.99 -2.40 2.43
C ARG A 123 22.32 -1.00 2.90
N GLN A 124 23.54 -0.59 2.62
CA GLN A 124 23.96 0.79 2.79
C GLN A 124 23.65 1.60 1.53
N HIS A 125 22.82 2.64 1.65
CA HIS A 125 22.53 3.59 0.58
C HIS A 125 23.03 5.00 0.95
N PRO A 126 23.09 5.94 -0.02
CA PRO A 126 23.33 7.34 0.29
C PRO A 126 22.28 7.90 1.25
N ALA A 127 22.70 8.83 2.10
CA ALA A 127 21.82 9.53 3.01
C ALA A 127 20.70 10.26 2.27
N VAL A 128 19.47 10.13 2.74
CA VAL A 128 18.33 10.91 2.27
C VAL A 128 17.92 11.93 3.33
N ARG A 129 17.40 13.07 2.91
CA ARG A 129 16.94 14.15 3.79
C ARG A 129 15.56 14.61 3.36
N ARG A 130 14.76 15.07 4.32
CA ARG A 130 13.49 15.73 4.00
C ARG A 130 13.75 17.07 3.35
N LEU A 131 12.92 17.42 2.35
CA LEU A 131 12.96 18.75 1.74
C LEU A 131 12.53 19.79 2.77
N SER A 132 13.14 20.97 2.70
CA SER A 132 12.83 22.12 3.55
C SER A 132 12.59 23.34 2.66
N LEU A 133 12.02 24.41 3.22
CA LEU A 133 11.78 25.65 2.47
C LEU A 133 13.08 26.25 1.91
N HIS A 134 14.21 26.08 2.61
CA HIS A 134 15.53 26.49 2.13
C HIS A 134 15.93 25.76 0.83
N HIS A 135 15.57 24.49 0.67
CA HIS A 135 15.83 23.77 -0.58
C HIS A 135 14.97 24.29 -1.73
N LEU A 136 13.75 24.79 -1.46
CA LEU A 136 12.89 25.40 -2.47
C LEU A 136 13.48 26.73 -2.98
N SER A 137 14.03 27.56 -2.10
CA SER A 137 14.67 28.81 -2.52
C SER A 137 15.92 28.57 -3.37
N LEU A 138 16.74 27.57 -3.00
CA LEU A 138 17.91 27.18 -3.79
C LEU A 138 17.53 26.63 -5.17
N ALA A 139 16.43 25.86 -5.24
CA ALA A 139 15.99 25.23 -6.48
C ALA A 139 15.63 26.24 -7.59
N ARG A 140 15.26 27.48 -7.23
CA ARG A 140 14.92 28.53 -8.20
C ARG A 140 16.08 28.92 -9.10
N SER A 141 17.29 28.92 -8.55
CA SER A 141 18.51 29.25 -9.30
C SER A 141 19.27 28.00 -9.75
N ASN A 142 19.10 26.87 -9.05
CA ASN A 142 19.79 25.63 -9.37
C ASN A 142 18.89 24.41 -9.12
N PRO A 143 18.32 23.78 -10.17
CA PRO A 143 17.43 22.65 -10.02
C PRO A 143 18.05 21.50 -9.21
N LEU A 144 17.33 20.99 -8.22
CA LEU A 144 17.82 19.97 -7.28
C LEU A 144 17.29 18.58 -7.62
N ARG A 145 18.15 17.55 -7.57
CA ARG A 145 17.73 16.14 -7.70
C ARG A 145 17.03 15.69 -6.42
N VAL A 146 15.82 15.17 -6.55
CA VAL A 146 14.99 14.71 -5.44
C VAL A 146 14.43 13.33 -5.75
N ILE A 147 13.95 12.64 -4.71
CA ILE A 147 13.31 11.32 -4.84
C ILE A 147 11.90 11.44 -4.25
N LEU A 148 10.90 10.97 -4.99
CA LEU A 148 9.50 11.00 -4.58
C LEU A 148 9.13 9.71 -3.85
N ALA A 149 8.74 9.85 -2.58
CA ALA A 149 8.10 8.80 -1.82
C ALA A 149 6.62 8.65 -2.23
N PRO A 150 6.02 7.44 -2.12
CA PRO A 150 6.61 6.19 -1.65
C PRO A 150 7.36 5.40 -2.75
N TYR A 151 7.24 5.81 -4.01
CA TYR A 151 7.61 4.99 -5.15
C TYR A 151 9.11 5.01 -5.50
N GLY A 152 9.89 5.90 -4.90
CA GLY A 152 11.32 6.03 -5.18
C GLY A 152 11.61 6.63 -6.55
N LEU A 153 10.67 7.41 -7.11
CA LEU A 153 10.83 8.03 -8.42
C LEU A 153 11.82 9.19 -8.35
N ALA A 154 12.82 9.19 -9.22
CA ALA A 154 13.74 10.31 -9.35
C ALA A 154 13.02 11.50 -10.02
N ALA A 155 13.17 12.68 -9.45
CA ALA A 155 12.61 13.92 -9.98
C ALA A 155 13.60 15.08 -9.82
N THR A 156 13.28 16.20 -10.45
CA THR A 156 14.04 17.44 -10.34
C THR A 156 13.14 18.54 -9.79
N LEU A 157 13.56 19.15 -8.69
CA LEU A 157 12.90 20.29 -8.07
C LEU A 157 13.39 21.59 -8.73
N THR A 158 12.49 22.34 -9.35
CA THR A 158 12.81 23.55 -10.14
C THR A 158 12.59 24.88 -9.42
N GLY A 159 11.96 24.89 -8.24
CA GLY A 159 11.64 26.10 -7.49
C GLY A 159 10.56 27.00 -8.11
N VAL A 160 9.98 26.61 -9.25
CA VAL A 160 8.87 27.29 -9.93
C VAL A 160 7.55 26.66 -9.45
N ALA A 161 6.62 27.51 -9.03
CA ALA A 161 5.27 27.09 -8.68
C ALA A 161 4.32 27.47 -9.82
N HIS A 162 3.59 26.49 -10.34
CA HIS A 162 2.51 26.73 -11.30
C HIS A 162 1.17 26.69 -10.56
N LYS A 163 0.32 27.70 -10.77
CA LYS A 163 -1.05 27.64 -10.24
C LYS A 163 -1.87 26.68 -11.10
N ALA A 164 -2.89 26.05 -10.52
CA ALA A 164 -3.80 25.17 -11.28
C ALA A 164 -4.50 25.91 -12.45
N SER A 165 -4.61 27.24 -12.37
CA SER A 165 -5.11 28.12 -13.43
C SER A 165 -4.14 28.30 -14.61
N ASP A 166 -2.86 27.96 -14.44
CA ASP A 166 -1.81 28.20 -15.43
C ASP A 166 -1.71 27.07 -16.47
N ILE A 167 -2.61 26.07 -16.40
CA ILE A 167 -2.74 25.01 -17.42
C ILE A 167 -3.38 25.60 -18.67
N ARG A 168 -2.64 26.44 -19.38
CA ARG A 168 -2.79 26.60 -20.83
C ARG A 168 -1.86 25.57 -21.45
N VAL A 169 -2.43 24.40 -21.75
CA VAL A 169 -1.76 23.38 -22.56
C VAL A 169 -1.47 23.99 -23.93
N SER A 170 -0.22 24.41 -24.16
CA SER A 170 0.29 24.42 -25.53
C SER A 170 0.48 22.96 -25.91
N ARG A 171 -0.38 22.48 -26.81
CA ARG A 171 -0.08 21.30 -27.62
C ARG A 171 1.11 21.58 -28.54
#